data_AF-A0A961FBS9-F1
#
_entry.id   AF-A0A961FBS9-F1
#
_cell.length_a   1.000
_cell.length_b   1.000
_cell.length_c   1.000
_cell.angle_alpha   90.00
_cell.angle_beta   90.00
_cell.angle_gamma   90.00
#
_symmetry.space_group_name_H-M   'P 1'
#
loop_
_entity.id
_entity.type
_entity.pdbx_description
1 polymer ?
#
loop_
_entity_poly.entity_id
_entity_poly.type
_entity_poly.pdbx_seq_one_letter_code
_entity_poly.pdbx_strand_id
1 'polypeptide(L)'
;FFFFFEDYARTDMEWEDNELASKSRKPAFEIIFVYSQSQGSLEVYFEGRKTVATKLQEMFVQTIMAIEKLPKTIQDRVYELNPLKSPEFTFNYGAGSGIKEVKIKELRFTLLPQARNLILKVKPDDPPDAIYTLINQFFARGHSSTNYYPLGMTQITQATISAVITDSSCKKGEVKKTIKITWPDGCNLKNEDKDPILRKMLVDSGLEVAYEESERESKAG
;
A
#
# COMPACT_ATOMS: atom_id res chain seq x y z
N PHE A 1 4.51 -19.31 12.52
CA PHE A 1 4.06 -19.66 13.87
C PHE A 1 2.55 -19.52 13.92
N PHE A 2 1.85 -20.50 14.50
CA PHE A 2 0.39 -20.53 14.61
C PHE A 2 0.01 -20.52 16.09
N PHE A 3 -0.88 -19.59 16.48
CA PHE A 3 -1.40 -19.52 17.84
C PHE A 3 -2.92 -19.55 17.79
N PHE A 4 -3.50 -20.44 18.58
CA PHE A 4 -4.95 -20.58 18.74
C PHE A 4 -5.32 -20.09 20.14
N PHE A 5 -6.05 -18.99 20.22
CA PHE A 5 -6.55 -18.45 21.48
C PHE A 5 -8.06 -18.68 21.59
N GLU A 6 -8.52 -19.00 22.79
CA GLU A 6 -9.95 -19.10 23.10
C GLU A 6 -10.52 -17.67 23.24
N ASP A 7 -11.51 -17.29 22.42
CA ASP A 7 -12.20 -15.99 22.54
C ASP A 7 -13.12 -15.98 23.76
N TYR A 8 -13.58 -14.78 24.14
CA TYR A 8 -14.63 -14.63 25.15
C TYR A 8 -15.90 -15.39 24.72
N ALA A 9 -16.61 -15.93 25.71
CA ALA A 9 -17.85 -16.64 25.48
C ALA A 9 -18.85 -15.75 24.73
N ARG A 10 -19.27 -16.19 23.55
CA ARG A 10 -20.37 -15.59 22.79
C ARG A 10 -21.59 -16.46 22.93
N THR A 11 -22.74 -15.81 22.94
CA THR A 11 -24.03 -16.48 23.03
C THR A 11 -24.74 -16.30 21.71
N ASP A 12 -24.85 -17.39 20.96
CA ASP A 12 -25.53 -17.42 19.67
C ASP A 12 -26.83 -18.23 19.80
N MET A 13 -27.84 -17.85 19.01
CA MET A 13 -29.11 -18.56 18.95
C MET A 13 -28.97 -19.71 17.94
N GLU A 14 -29.06 -20.95 18.43
CA GLU A 14 -28.92 -22.17 17.63
C GLU A 14 -30.19 -23.01 17.71
N TRP A 15 -30.52 -23.71 16.63
CA TRP A 15 -31.64 -24.64 16.62
C TRP A 15 -31.22 -25.97 17.24
N GLU A 16 -31.88 -26.36 18.32
CA GLU A 16 -31.72 -27.65 19.00
C GLU A 16 -33.11 -28.30 19.08
N ASP A 17 -33.27 -29.48 18.49
CA ASP A 17 -34.52 -30.26 18.50
C ASP A 17 -35.80 -29.44 18.21
N ASN A 18 -35.77 -28.62 17.15
CA ASN A 18 -36.85 -27.72 16.70
C ASN A 18 -37.17 -26.52 17.62
N GLU A 19 -36.31 -26.20 18.57
CA GLU A 19 -36.41 -24.97 19.36
C GLU A 19 -35.15 -24.10 19.19
N LEU A 20 -35.34 -22.79 19.15
CA LEU A 20 -34.22 -21.84 19.08
C LEU A 20 -33.69 -21.59 20.49
N ALA A 21 -32.58 -22.23 20.83
CA ALA A 21 -31.96 -22.19 22.15
C ALA A 21 -30.71 -21.32 22.14
N SER A 22 -30.51 -20.60 23.25
CA SER A 22 -29.36 -19.74 23.47
C SER A 22 -28.18 -20.57 23.96
N LYS A 23 -27.14 -20.73 23.14
CA LYS A 23 -25.96 -21.55 23.47
C LYS A 23 -24.72 -20.68 23.59
N SER A 24 -24.03 -20.82 24.72
CA SER A 24 -22.73 -20.18 24.93
C SER A 24 -21.64 -21.01 24.27
N ARG A 25 -20.93 -20.43 23.29
CA ARG A 25 -19.74 -21.02 22.68
C ARG A 25 -18.54 -20.10 22.88
N LYS A 26 -17.36 -20.69 22.98
CA LYS A 26 -16.09 -19.97 23.00
C LYS A 26 -15.34 -20.26 21.69
N PRO A 27 -15.59 -19.49 20.63
CA PRO A 27 -14.89 -19.72 19.38
C PRO A 27 -13.40 -19.47 19.57
N ALA A 28 -12.55 -20.35 19.04
CA ALA A 28 -11.12 -20.08 18.97
C ALA A 28 -10.86 -19.12 17.80
N PHE A 29 -9.93 -18.18 17.97
CA PHE A 29 -9.42 -17.36 16.87
C PHE A 29 -7.94 -17.62 16.65
N GLU A 30 -7.51 -17.45 15.40
CA GLU A 30 -6.16 -17.77 14.95
C GLU A 30 -5.33 -16.49 14.76
N ILE A 31 -4.10 -16.51 15.25
CA ILE A 31 -3.08 -15.51 14.95
C ILE A 31 -1.92 -16.21 14.25
N ILE A 32 -1.59 -15.77 13.04
CA ILE A 32 -0.51 -16.35 12.24
C ILE A 32 0.62 -15.34 12.13
N PHE A 33 1.83 -15.74 12.53
CA PHE A 33 3.05 -14.95 12.35
C PHE A 33 3.92 -15.59 11.26
N VAL A 34 4.28 -14.81 10.24
CA VAL A 34 5.20 -15.22 9.16
C VAL A 34 6.47 -14.40 9.28
N TYR A 35 7.58 -15.05 9.64
CA TYR A 35 8.88 -14.42 9.81
C TYR A 35 9.85 -14.88 8.71
N SER A 36 10.57 -13.94 8.10
CA SER A 36 11.62 -14.21 7.12
C SER A 36 12.94 -13.61 7.60
N GLN A 37 13.87 -14.46 8.04
CA GLN A 37 15.16 -14.02 8.54
C GLN A 37 16.02 -13.36 7.44
N SER A 38 16.04 -13.93 6.24
CA SER A 38 16.80 -13.40 5.11
C SER A 38 16.31 -12.02 4.65
N GLN A 39 15.05 -11.68 4.94
CA GLN A 39 14.45 -10.39 4.55
C GLN A 39 14.22 -9.45 5.74
N GLY A 40 14.48 -9.90 6.97
CA GLY A 40 14.23 -9.13 8.19
C GLY A 40 12.77 -8.73 8.38
N SER A 41 11.81 -9.51 7.86
CA SER A 41 10.39 -9.15 7.86
C SER A 41 9.54 -10.03 8.78
N LEU A 42 8.50 -9.43 9.38
CA LEU A 42 7.48 -10.11 10.19
C LEU A 42 6.08 -9.66 9.76
N GLU A 43 5.28 -10.59 9.27
CA GLU A 43 3.87 -10.37 8.93
C GLU A 43 2.95 -11.07 9.94
N VAL A 44 1.80 -10.46 10.21
CA VAL A 44 0.80 -10.99 11.14
C VAL A 44 -0.57 -11.01 10.49
N TYR A 45 -1.18 -12.19 10.46
CA TYR A 45 -2.61 -12.35 10.25
C TYR A 45 -3.33 -12.27 11.59
N PHE A 46 -4.22 -11.30 11.72
CA PHE A 46 -5.08 -11.12 12.88
C PHE A 46 -6.41 -10.50 12.45
N GLU A 47 -7.50 -11.20 12.72
CA GLU A 47 -8.87 -10.71 12.49
C GLU A 47 -9.28 -9.72 13.58
N GLY A 48 -8.68 -8.52 13.56
CA GLY A 48 -8.99 -7.46 14.50
C GLY A 48 -8.40 -6.11 14.12
N ARG A 49 -8.32 -5.19 15.07
CA ARG A 49 -7.84 -3.82 14.80
C ARG A 49 -6.35 -3.82 14.44
N LYS A 50 -5.96 -3.04 13.42
CA LYS A 50 -4.54 -2.85 12.98
C LYS A 50 -3.62 -2.45 14.13
N THR A 51 -4.11 -1.63 15.06
CA THR A 51 -3.35 -1.22 16.27
C THR A 51 -3.02 -2.39 17.20
N VAL A 52 -3.89 -3.39 17.28
CA VAL A 52 -3.67 -4.61 18.06
C VAL A 52 -2.71 -5.54 17.32
N ALA A 53 -2.87 -5.69 16.00
CA ALA A 53 -1.93 -6.45 15.17
C ALA A 53 -0.48 -5.93 15.30
N THR A 54 -0.32 -4.60 15.37
CA THR A 54 0.99 -3.95 15.59
C THR A 54 1.60 -4.34 16.93
N LYS A 55 0.81 -4.26 18.02
CA LYS A 55 1.27 -4.67 19.36
C LYS A 55 1.62 -6.15 19.42
N LEU A 56 0.85 -7.00 18.72
CA LEU A 56 1.14 -8.43 18.62
C LEU A 56 2.49 -8.69 17.93
N GLN A 57 2.82 -7.94 16.88
CA GLN A 57 4.15 -8.00 16.23
C GLN A 57 5.27 -7.63 17.20
N GLU A 58 5.13 -6.52 17.92
CA GLU A 58 6.10 -6.05 18.92
C GLU A 58 6.34 -7.13 20.00
N MET A 59 5.26 -7.65 20.60
CA MET A 59 5.35 -8.68 21.62
C MET A 59 5.98 -9.97 21.10
N PHE A 60 5.66 -10.40 19.87
CA PHE A 60 6.24 -11.59 19.27
C PHE A 60 7.76 -11.45 19.12
N VAL A 61 8.24 -10.29 18.66
CA VAL A 61 9.69 -10.09 18.49
C VAL A 61 10.42 -10.00 19.81
N GLN A 62 9.88 -9.24 20.77
CA GLN A 62 10.50 -9.10 22.08
C GLN A 62 10.53 -10.43 22.84
N THR A 63 9.44 -11.20 22.78
CA THR A 63 9.26 -12.37 23.65
C THR A 63 9.74 -13.65 22.99
N ILE A 64 9.43 -13.88 21.72
CA ILE A 64 9.74 -15.14 21.03
C ILE A 64 11.08 -15.05 20.31
N MET A 65 11.41 -13.91 19.71
CA MET A 65 12.65 -13.75 18.96
C MET A 65 13.80 -13.19 19.80
N ALA A 66 13.54 -12.73 21.03
CA ALA A 66 14.50 -12.12 21.94
C ALA A 66 15.30 -10.95 21.30
N ILE A 67 14.69 -10.23 20.35
CA ILE A 67 15.27 -9.03 19.76
C ILE A 67 14.68 -7.83 20.49
N GLU A 68 15.53 -7.00 21.11
CA GLU A 68 15.08 -5.84 21.92
C GLU A 68 14.18 -4.86 21.14
N LYS A 69 14.44 -4.71 19.83
CA LYS A 69 13.62 -3.97 18.90
C LYS A 69 13.57 -4.68 17.56
N LEU A 70 12.38 -4.81 17.00
CA LEU A 70 12.20 -5.09 15.57
C LEU A 70 13.13 -4.16 14.76
N PRO A 71 13.87 -4.65 13.73
CA PRO A 71 14.28 -3.76 12.67
C PRO A 71 13.02 -3.04 12.20
N LYS A 72 13.08 -1.70 12.22
CA LYS A 72 11.97 -0.77 11.95
C LYS A 72 10.95 -1.39 10.99
N THR A 73 9.77 -1.70 11.53
CA THR A 73 8.69 -2.40 10.83
C THR A 73 8.37 -1.68 9.51
N ILE A 74 7.73 -2.40 8.59
CA ILE A 74 6.98 -1.92 7.42
C ILE A 74 6.19 -0.60 7.67
N GLN A 75 5.92 -0.25 8.93
CA GLN A 75 5.32 1.02 9.40
C GLN A 75 6.19 2.27 9.22
N ASP A 76 7.48 2.13 8.93
CA ASP A 76 8.36 3.26 8.62
C ASP A 76 8.44 3.52 7.12
N ARG A 77 7.52 3.02 6.30
CA ARG A 77 7.46 3.41 4.88
C ARG A 77 6.48 4.55 4.70
N VAL A 78 6.93 5.63 4.08
CA VAL A 78 6.04 6.66 3.57
C VAL A 78 6.19 6.72 2.06
N TYR A 79 5.06 6.80 1.38
CA TYR A 79 5.03 6.95 -0.06
C TYR A 79 5.04 8.42 -0.45
N GLU A 80 6.13 8.90 -1.05
CA GLU A 80 6.19 10.26 -1.59
C GLU A 80 5.68 10.26 -3.03
N LEU A 81 4.44 10.69 -3.23
CA LEU A 81 3.74 10.57 -4.51
C LEU A 81 3.78 11.84 -5.36
N ASN A 82 4.17 13.00 -4.80
CA ASN A 82 4.20 14.25 -5.58
C ASN A 82 5.22 14.28 -6.74
N PRO A 83 6.34 13.52 -6.73
CA PRO A 83 7.20 13.40 -7.90
C PRO A 83 6.44 12.98 -9.16
N LEU A 84 5.37 12.19 -9.02
CA LEU A 84 4.50 11.74 -10.12
C LEU A 84 3.72 12.86 -10.83
N LYS A 85 3.77 14.10 -10.32
CA LYS A 85 3.21 15.28 -11.01
C LYS A 85 4.07 15.68 -12.21
N SER A 86 5.37 15.39 -12.17
CA SER A 86 6.32 15.82 -13.19
C SER A 86 6.30 14.85 -14.37
N PRO A 87 6.16 15.34 -15.62
CA PRO A 87 6.33 14.50 -16.81
C PRO A 87 7.76 13.94 -16.93
N GLU A 88 8.74 14.59 -16.29
CA GLU A 88 10.14 14.14 -16.24
C GLU A 88 10.38 13.00 -15.24
N PHE A 89 9.36 12.64 -14.44
CA PHE A 89 9.49 11.52 -13.53
C PHE A 89 9.64 10.21 -14.31
N THR A 90 10.67 9.45 -13.96
CA THR A 90 10.95 8.15 -14.54
C THR A 90 11.00 7.09 -13.45
N PHE A 91 10.41 5.93 -13.75
CA PHE A 91 10.54 4.76 -12.88
C PHE A 91 11.93 4.16 -13.06
N ASN A 92 12.68 4.07 -11.97
CA ASN A 92 13.99 3.45 -11.92
C ASN A 92 13.87 2.00 -11.47
N TYR A 93 14.45 1.10 -12.25
CA TYR A 93 14.54 -0.32 -11.94
C TYR A 93 15.78 -0.93 -12.62
N GLY A 94 16.38 -1.93 -11.99
CA GLY A 94 17.58 -2.58 -12.52
C GLY A 94 17.34 -3.30 -13.84
N ALA A 95 18.34 -3.30 -14.73
CA ALA A 95 18.25 -3.95 -16.05
C ALA A 95 17.96 -5.46 -15.98
N GLY A 96 18.29 -6.12 -14.87
CA GLY A 96 17.98 -7.53 -14.60
C GLY A 96 16.63 -7.79 -13.93
N SER A 97 15.80 -6.76 -13.69
CA SER A 97 14.52 -6.91 -12.97
C SER A 97 13.45 -7.65 -13.78
N GLY A 98 13.60 -7.73 -15.11
CA GLY A 98 12.59 -8.29 -16.00
C GLY A 98 11.36 -7.38 -16.19
N ILE A 99 11.36 -6.18 -15.61
CA ILE A 99 10.32 -5.17 -15.86
C ILE A 99 10.50 -4.62 -17.28
N LYS A 100 9.46 -4.72 -18.11
CA LYS A 100 9.46 -4.25 -19.50
C LYS A 100 8.80 -2.89 -19.67
N GLU A 101 7.74 -2.66 -18.90
CA GLU A 101 6.94 -1.45 -19.03
C GLU A 101 6.35 -1.06 -17.68
N VAL A 102 6.34 0.24 -17.39
CA VAL A 102 5.67 0.82 -16.22
C VAL A 102 4.90 2.06 -16.68
N LYS A 103 3.61 2.13 -16.32
CA LYS A 103 2.71 3.23 -16.70
C LYS A 103 1.83 3.64 -15.53
N ILE A 104 1.60 4.94 -15.39
CA ILE A 104 0.61 5.47 -14.45
C ILE A 104 -0.78 5.31 -15.08
N LYS A 105 -1.73 4.73 -14.33
CA LYS A 105 -3.12 4.52 -14.77
C LYS A 105 -4.10 5.47 -14.10
N GLU A 106 -3.83 5.85 -12.86
CA GLU A 106 -4.72 6.71 -12.08
C GLU A 106 -3.91 7.52 -11.07
N LEU A 107 -4.24 8.79 -10.90
CA LEU A 107 -3.74 9.65 -9.83
C LEU A 107 -4.93 10.28 -9.10
N ARG A 108 -4.93 10.17 -7.78
CA ARG A 108 -5.85 10.90 -6.90
C ARG A 108 -5.12 12.10 -6.33
N PHE A 109 -5.62 13.28 -6.64
CA PHE A 109 -5.19 14.55 -6.08
C PHE A 109 -6.13 14.94 -4.94
N THR A 110 -5.56 15.45 -3.85
CA THR A 110 -6.26 16.24 -2.85
C THR A 110 -5.97 17.72 -3.12
N LEU A 111 -7.03 18.51 -3.23
CA LEU A 111 -7.02 19.95 -3.48
C LEU A 111 -7.10 20.68 -2.11
N LEU A 112 -6.08 21.46 -1.78
CA LEU A 112 -5.96 22.26 -0.56
C LEU A 112 -6.55 23.68 -0.68
N PRO A 113 -6.94 24.35 0.42
CA PRO A 113 -7.16 23.79 1.75
C PRO A 113 -8.48 23.03 1.88
N GLN A 114 -9.34 23.01 0.85
CA GLN A 114 -10.71 22.47 0.96
C GLN A 114 -10.78 20.93 1.08
N ALA A 115 -9.63 20.22 1.02
CA ALA A 115 -9.49 18.77 1.09
C ALA A 115 -10.42 18.01 0.11
N ARG A 116 -10.69 18.59 -1.07
CA ARG A 116 -11.48 17.94 -2.11
C ARG A 116 -10.62 16.96 -2.90
N ASN A 117 -11.20 15.86 -3.37
CA ASN A 117 -10.47 14.89 -4.17
C ASN A 117 -10.81 15.02 -5.65
N LEU A 118 -9.79 15.03 -6.50
CA LEU A 118 -9.88 14.92 -7.95
C LEU A 118 -9.16 13.64 -8.39
N ILE A 119 -9.79 12.83 -9.23
CA ILE A 119 -9.18 11.60 -9.75
C ILE A 119 -8.99 11.78 -11.26
N LEU A 120 -7.74 11.65 -11.71
CA LEU A 120 -7.40 11.56 -13.12
C LEU A 120 -7.09 10.11 -13.45
N LYS A 121 -7.75 9.57 -14.48
CA LYS A 121 -7.62 8.17 -14.88
C LYS A 121 -7.49 8.08 -16.39
N VAL A 122 -6.51 7.32 -16.85
CA VAL A 122 -6.30 7.02 -18.28
C VAL A 122 -6.89 5.66 -18.65
N LYS A 123 -7.20 5.48 -19.93
CA LYS A 123 -7.67 4.20 -20.44
C LYS A 123 -6.53 3.18 -20.50
N PRO A 124 -6.85 1.87 -20.57
CA PRO A 124 -5.84 0.83 -20.69
C PRO A 124 -4.91 1.00 -21.90
N ASP A 125 -5.46 1.44 -23.03
CA ASP A 125 -4.77 1.53 -24.33
C ASP A 125 -4.18 2.90 -24.62
N ASP A 126 -4.37 3.86 -23.72
CA ASP A 126 -3.77 5.19 -23.83
C ASP A 126 -2.24 5.11 -23.75
N PRO A 127 -1.53 6.02 -24.44
CA PRO A 127 -0.07 6.08 -24.39
C PRO A 127 0.43 6.39 -22.97
N PRO A 128 1.70 6.05 -22.64
CA PRO A 128 2.27 6.24 -21.29
C PRO A 128 2.14 7.66 -20.74
N ASP A 129 2.20 8.67 -21.61
CA ASP A 129 2.20 10.10 -21.30
C ASP A 129 0.79 10.71 -21.17
N ALA A 130 -0.27 9.96 -21.49
CA ALA A 130 -1.64 10.45 -21.46
C ALA A 130 -2.07 11.04 -20.11
N ILE A 131 -1.51 10.53 -19.00
CA ILE A 131 -1.80 11.06 -17.66
C ILE A 131 -1.30 12.50 -17.52
N TYR A 132 -0.15 12.84 -18.12
CA TYR A 132 0.42 14.17 -18.08
C TYR A 132 -0.34 15.13 -18.99
N THR A 133 -0.88 14.62 -20.11
CA THR A 133 -1.86 15.37 -20.92
C THR A 133 -3.09 15.75 -20.10
N LEU A 134 -3.64 14.83 -19.30
CA LEU A 134 -4.75 15.13 -18.39
C LEU A 134 -4.35 16.13 -17.30
N ILE A 135 -3.16 15.98 -16.69
CA ILE A 135 -2.65 16.94 -15.70
C ILE A 135 -2.59 18.35 -16.32
N ASN A 136 -2.00 18.49 -17.51
CA ASN A 136 -1.90 19.77 -18.19
C ASN A 136 -3.27 20.35 -18.54
N GLN A 137 -4.20 19.53 -19.04
CA GLN A 137 -5.57 19.97 -19.36
C GLN A 137 -6.32 20.52 -18.13
N PHE A 138 -6.16 19.90 -16.96
CA PHE A 138 -6.88 20.30 -15.74
C PHE A 138 -6.18 21.42 -14.95
N PHE A 139 -4.85 21.52 -14.99
CA PHE A 139 -4.08 22.40 -14.10
C PHE A 139 -3.28 23.50 -14.82
N ALA A 140 -3.17 23.51 -16.15
CA ALA A 140 -2.49 24.59 -16.87
C ALA A 140 -3.28 25.90 -16.82
N ARG A 141 -2.58 27.03 -16.68
CA ARG A 141 -3.18 28.37 -16.77
C ARG A 141 -3.66 28.61 -18.20
N GLY A 142 -4.94 28.91 -18.38
CA GLY A 142 -5.50 29.27 -19.70
C GLY A 142 -6.89 28.71 -19.98
N HIS A 143 -7.36 27.73 -19.22
CA HIS A 143 -8.75 27.29 -19.32
C HIS A 143 -9.66 28.26 -18.54
N SER A 144 -10.50 28.97 -19.29
CA SER A 144 -11.52 29.97 -18.89
C SER A 144 -12.62 29.42 -17.97
N SER A 145 -12.30 28.50 -17.07
CA SER A 145 -13.22 28.00 -16.05
C SER A 145 -12.98 28.78 -14.77
N THR A 146 -14.06 29.28 -14.19
CA THR A 146 -14.18 30.05 -12.95
C THR A 146 -13.60 29.38 -11.70
N ASN A 147 -12.94 28.22 -11.84
CA ASN A 147 -12.37 27.38 -10.79
C ASN A 147 -10.96 26.90 -11.18
N TYR A 148 -10.08 27.81 -11.60
CA TYR A 148 -8.67 27.47 -11.77
C TYR A 148 -8.06 27.04 -10.44
N TYR A 149 -7.39 25.90 -10.45
CA TYR A 149 -6.73 25.34 -9.28
C TYR A 149 -5.24 25.11 -9.59
N PRO A 150 -4.28 25.77 -8.93
CA PRO A 150 -2.87 25.58 -9.22
C PRO A 150 -2.39 24.16 -8.86
N LEU A 151 -1.63 23.51 -9.75
CA LEU A 151 -1.03 22.19 -9.47
C LEU A 151 -0.20 22.19 -8.17
N GLY A 152 0.46 23.31 -7.86
CA GLY A 152 1.25 23.49 -6.64
C GLY A 152 0.43 23.47 -5.34
N MET A 153 -0.88 23.69 -5.40
CA MET A 153 -1.78 23.58 -4.24
C MET A 153 -2.41 22.19 -4.10
N THR A 154 -2.02 21.23 -4.94
CA THR A 154 -2.49 19.84 -4.84
C THR A 154 -1.51 18.96 -4.09
N GLN A 155 -1.97 17.82 -3.60
CA GLN A 155 -1.12 16.71 -3.19
C GLN A 155 -1.61 15.43 -3.85
N ILE A 156 -0.70 14.57 -4.33
CA ILE A 156 -1.11 13.23 -4.78
C ILE A 156 -1.21 12.35 -3.53
N THR A 157 -2.40 11.79 -3.29
CA THR A 157 -2.67 10.91 -2.14
C THR A 157 -2.83 9.45 -2.52
N GLN A 158 -3.01 9.16 -3.81
CA GLN A 158 -3.08 7.79 -4.33
C GLN A 158 -2.54 7.74 -5.75
N ALA A 159 -1.83 6.67 -6.08
CA ALA A 159 -1.41 6.34 -7.43
C ALA A 159 -1.76 4.88 -7.76
N THR A 160 -2.28 4.65 -8.96
CA THR A 160 -2.40 3.31 -9.54
C THR A 160 -1.45 3.20 -10.72
N ILE A 161 -0.53 2.25 -10.65
CA ILE A 161 0.54 2.01 -11.61
C ILE A 161 0.34 0.61 -12.19
N SER A 162 0.54 0.44 -13.49
CA SER A 162 0.61 -0.88 -14.13
C SER A 162 2.03 -1.18 -14.54
N ALA A 163 2.52 -2.38 -14.19
CA ALA A 163 3.82 -2.89 -14.60
C ALA A 163 3.65 -4.17 -15.43
N VAL A 164 4.43 -4.32 -16.49
CA VAL A 164 4.56 -5.56 -17.28
C VAL A 164 5.91 -6.17 -16.99
N ILE A 165 5.92 -7.45 -16.60
CA ILE A 165 7.11 -8.17 -16.14
C ILE A 165 7.25 -9.45 -16.93
N THR A 166 8.47 -9.81 -17.31
CA THR A 166 8.77 -11.11 -17.90
C THR A 166 8.51 -12.24 -16.91
N ASP A 167 7.80 -13.25 -17.40
CA ASP A 167 7.49 -14.44 -16.64
C ASP A 167 7.47 -15.66 -17.57
N SER A 168 8.53 -16.46 -17.50
CA SER A 168 8.70 -17.68 -18.28
C SER A 168 7.71 -18.80 -17.90
N SER A 169 7.03 -18.69 -16.76
CA SER A 169 5.99 -19.65 -16.35
C SER A 169 4.65 -19.39 -17.04
N CYS A 170 4.44 -18.19 -17.57
CA CYS A 170 3.23 -17.81 -18.27
C CYS A 170 3.33 -18.17 -19.75
N LYS A 171 2.24 -18.65 -20.36
CA LYS A 171 2.17 -18.95 -21.81
C LYS A 171 2.51 -17.75 -22.70
N LYS A 172 2.25 -16.53 -22.23
CA LYS A 172 2.57 -15.29 -22.94
C LYS A 172 4.00 -14.80 -22.69
N GLY A 173 4.74 -15.43 -21.77
CA GLY A 173 6.08 -14.99 -21.35
C GLY A 173 6.08 -13.71 -20.50
N GLU A 174 4.91 -13.16 -20.17
CA GLU A 174 4.73 -11.89 -19.48
C GLU A 174 3.50 -11.89 -18.58
N VAL A 175 3.59 -11.15 -17.48
CA VAL A 175 2.50 -10.89 -16.54
C VAL A 175 2.33 -9.40 -16.30
N LYS A 176 1.08 -8.95 -16.26
CA LYS A 176 0.72 -7.57 -15.94
C LYS A 176 0.28 -7.49 -14.48
N LYS A 177 0.90 -6.63 -13.69
CA LYS A 177 0.59 -6.38 -12.28
C LYS A 177 0.12 -4.94 -12.09
N THR A 178 -0.89 -4.77 -11.25
CA THR A 178 -1.40 -3.45 -10.85
C THR A 178 -0.93 -3.15 -9.44
N ILE A 179 -0.21 -2.05 -9.30
CA ILE A 179 0.31 -1.53 -8.05
C ILE A 179 -0.57 -0.35 -7.65
N LYS A 180 -1.18 -0.41 -6.48
CA LYS A 180 -1.97 0.67 -5.90
C LYS A 180 -1.28 1.14 -4.63
N ILE A 181 -0.90 2.41 -4.63
CA ILE A 181 -0.20 3.07 -3.54
C ILE A 181 -1.08 4.19 -3.01
N THR A 182 -1.19 4.31 -1.69
CA THR A 182 -1.97 5.33 -0.98
C THR A 182 -1.09 5.93 0.11
N TRP A 183 -1.01 7.24 0.17
CA TRP A 183 -0.30 7.93 1.25
C TRP A 183 -1.04 7.72 2.59
N PRO A 184 -0.33 7.55 3.73
CA PRO A 184 1.13 7.53 3.85
C PRO A 184 1.76 6.15 3.55
N ASP A 185 1.14 5.05 3.96
CA ASP A 185 1.77 3.71 4.04
C ASP A 185 1.03 2.60 3.27
N GLY A 186 -0.05 2.94 2.55
CA GLY A 186 -0.89 1.97 1.87
C GLY A 186 -0.26 1.45 0.58
N CYS A 187 -0.12 0.13 0.44
CA CYS A 187 0.29 -0.52 -0.80
C CYS A 187 -0.39 -1.88 -0.93
N ASN A 188 -0.80 -2.26 -2.14
CA ASN A 188 -1.39 -3.58 -2.39
C ASN A 188 -0.37 -4.68 -2.72
N LEU A 189 0.92 -4.33 -2.82
CA LEU A 189 1.99 -5.32 -2.93
C LEU A 189 2.15 -6.03 -1.60
N LYS A 190 2.15 -7.35 -1.63
CA LYS A 190 2.36 -8.16 -0.43
C LYS A 190 3.86 -8.38 -0.27
N ASN A 191 4.33 -9.61 -0.54
CA ASN A 191 5.73 -9.99 -0.70
C ASN A 191 5.83 -11.30 -1.51
N GLU A 192 4.89 -11.51 -2.43
CA GLU A 192 4.75 -12.78 -3.17
C GLU A 192 5.22 -12.61 -4.63
N ASP A 193 5.82 -13.67 -5.19
CA ASP A 193 6.15 -13.75 -6.62
C ASP A 193 6.99 -12.53 -7.11
N LYS A 194 6.45 -11.70 -8.00
CA LYS A 194 7.14 -10.51 -8.56
C LYS A 194 7.01 -9.26 -7.69
N ASP A 195 6.22 -9.31 -6.62
CA ASP A 195 5.96 -8.14 -5.77
C ASP A 195 7.24 -7.55 -5.15
N PRO A 196 8.25 -8.33 -4.70
CA PRO A 196 9.51 -7.77 -4.19
C PRO A 196 10.29 -6.96 -5.24
N ILE A 197 10.24 -7.37 -6.51
CA ILE A 197 10.89 -6.66 -7.62
C ILE A 197 10.20 -5.31 -7.85
N LEU A 198 8.87 -5.31 -7.84
CA LEU A 198 8.08 -4.08 -7.96
C LEU A 198 8.27 -3.14 -6.78
N ARG A 199 8.39 -3.67 -5.56
CA ARG A 199 8.70 -2.85 -4.38
C ARG A 199 10.08 -2.22 -4.49
N LYS A 200 11.08 -2.99 -4.92
CA LYS A 200 12.43 -2.45 -5.18
C LYS A 200 12.39 -1.31 -6.19
N MET A 201 11.61 -1.42 -7.27
CA MET A 201 11.41 -0.33 -8.21
C MET A 201 10.84 0.93 -7.54
N LEU A 202 9.87 0.81 -6.62
CA LEU A 202 9.31 1.97 -5.91
C LEU A 202 10.38 2.68 -5.06
N VAL A 203 11.23 1.91 -4.37
CA VAL A 203 12.35 2.44 -3.58
C VAL A 203 13.39 3.09 -4.49
N ASP A 204 13.84 2.39 -5.54
CA ASP A 204 14.84 2.89 -6.49
C ASP A 204 14.33 4.14 -7.25
N SER A 205 13.01 4.31 -7.39
CA SER A 205 12.34 5.49 -7.97
C SER A 205 12.09 6.63 -6.97
N GLY A 206 12.46 6.46 -5.70
CA GLY A 206 12.24 7.46 -4.64
C GLY A 206 10.78 7.63 -4.22
N LEU A 207 9.90 6.70 -4.58
CA LEU A 207 8.48 6.74 -4.20
C LEU A 207 8.23 6.10 -2.84
N GLU A 208 9.06 5.15 -2.41
CA GLU A 208 9.01 4.54 -1.07
C GLU A 208 10.22 5.03 -0.28
N VAL A 209 10.00 5.87 0.74
CA VAL A 209 11.04 6.41 1.60
C VAL A 209 10.93 5.85 3.02
N ALA A 210 12.08 5.68 3.69
CA ALA A 210 12.10 5.39 5.11
C ALA A 210 11.67 6.64 5.88
N TYR A 211 10.71 6.50 6.78
CA TYR A 211 10.23 7.56 7.66
C TYR A 211 11.27 7.78 8.74
N GLU A 212 11.97 8.90 8.67
CA GLU A 212 12.84 9.37 9.75
C GLU A 212 12.01 10.18 10.75
N GLU A 213 12.01 9.74 12.00
CA GLU A 213 11.18 10.27 13.10
C GLU A 213 11.50 11.73 13.50
N SER A 214 12.52 12.36 12.89
CA SER A 214 12.97 13.73 13.21
C SER A 214 12.01 14.83 12.75
N GLU A 215 11.02 14.54 11.90
CA GLU A 215 10.04 15.55 11.43
C GLU A 215 8.75 15.63 12.28
N ARG A 216 8.59 14.81 13.33
CA ARG A 216 7.43 14.93 14.24
C ARG A 216 7.50 16.16 15.13
N GLU A 217 8.69 16.62 15.51
CA GLU A 217 8.84 17.75 16.45
C GLU A 217 8.70 19.13 15.79
N SER A 218 8.80 19.22 14.46
CA SER A 218 8.72 20.50 13.73
C SER A 218 7.33 20.84 13.17
N LYS A 219 6.35 19.93 13.25
CA LYS A 219 4.96 20.17 12.80
C LYS A 219 3.92 20.09 13.92
N ALA A 220 4.36 19.92 15.18
CA ALA A 220 3.52 19.97 16.37
C ALA A 220 3.70 21.27 17.19
N GLY A 221 4.46 22.24 16.66
CA GLY A 221 4.66 23.58 17.24
C GLY A 221 3.84 24.65 16.54
#